data_AF-A0A0A1VCR5-F1
#
_entry.id   AF-A0A0A1VCR5-F1
#
_cell.length_a   1.000
_cell.length_b   1.000
_cell.length_c   1.000
_cell.angle_alpha   90.00
_cell.angle_beta   90.00
_cell.angle_gamma   90.00
#
_symmetry.space_group_name_H-M   'P 1'
#
loop_
_entity.id
_entity.type
_entity.pdbx_description
1 polymer ?
#
loop_
_entity_poly.entity_id
_entity_poly.type
_entity_poly.pdbx_seq_one_letter_code
_entity_poly.pdbx_strand_id
1 'polypeptide(L)' 'MNGADLKAALKEIGWSQGRLARELGVNPVTVSRWATGQLEVPRYAVAYLRVLRLAAQMLGEE' A
#
# COMPACT_ATOMS: atom_id res chain seq x y z
N MET A 1 -1.96 -10.70 -0.06
CA MET A 1 -0.93 -9.66 0.18
C MET A 1 -0.62 -9.69 1.66
N ASN A 2 0.61 -10.01 2.02
CA ASN A 2 1.10 -9.93 3.39
C ASN A 2 1.81 -8.57 3.65
N GLY A 3 2.35 -8.37 4.84
CA GLY A 3 3.04 -7.13 5.21
C GLY A 3 4.31 -6.83 4.39
N ALA A 4 5.05 -7.86 3.97
CA ALA A 4 6.21 -7.70 3.10
C ALA A 4 5.79 -7.26 1.69
N ASP A 5 4.75 -7.89 1.12
CA ASP A 5 4.16 -7.52 -0.16
C ASP A 5 3.67 -6.07 -0.14
N LEU A 6 3.04 -5.64 0.97
CA LEU A 6 2.59 -4.26 1.16
C LEU A 6 3.76 -3.27 1.09
N LYS A 7 4.86 -3.55 1.80
CA LYS A 7 6.06 -2.69 1.77
C LYS A 7 6.66 -2.60 0.37
N ALA A 8 6.73 -3.73 -0.34
CA ALA A 8 7.24 -3.78 -1.71
C ALA A 8 6.36 -2.95 -2.66
N ALA A 9 5.03 -3.14 -2.60
CA ALA A 9 4.08 -2.39 -3.42
C ALA A 9 4.17 -0.87 -3.19
N LEU A 10 4.32 -0.44 -1.94
CA LEU A 10 4.50 0.96 -1.61
C LEU A 10 5.82 1.53 -2.14
N LYS A 11 6.91 0.78 -2.02
CA LYS A 11 8.22 1.18 -2.57
C LYS A 11 8.18 1.34 -4.09
N GLU A 12 7.53 0.42 -4.79
CA GLU A 12 7.38 0.42 -6.25
C GLU A 12 6.69 1.70 -6.75
N ILE A 13 5.65 2.17 -6.05
CA ILE A 13 4.93 3.41 -6.41
C ILE A 13 5.50 4.66 -5.72
N GLY A 14 6.64 4.57 -5.03
CA GLY A 14 7.27 5.70 -4.35
C GLY A 14 6.50 6.25 -3.14
N TRP A 15 5.66 5.44 -2.50
CA TRP A 15 4.83 5.85 -1.36
C TRP A 15 5.39 5.40 -0.03
N SER A 16 5.15 6.20 1.01
CA SER A 16 5.37 5.82 2.40
C SER A 16 4.11 5.18 3.01
N GLN A 17 4.28 4.43 4.10
CA GLN A 17 3.15 3.91 4.89
C GLN A 17 2.25 5.04 5.42
N GLY A 18 2.84 6.17 5.81
CA GLY A 18 2.09 7.34 6.29
C GLY A 18 1.27 8.00 5.18
N ARG A 19 1.75 7.99 3.93
CA ARG A 19 0.95 8.42 2.77
C ARG A 19 -0.24 7.49 2.56
N LEU A 20 -0.01 6.19 2.53
CA LEU A 20 -1.10 5.21 2.40
C LEU A 20 -2.17 5.39 3.51
N ALA A 21 -1.74 5.63 4.75
CA ALA A 21 -2.63 5.86 5.87
C ALA A 21 -3.55 7.08 5.62
N ARG A 22 -2.97 8.18 5.15
CA ARG A 22 -3.69 9.41 4.83
C ARG A 22 -4.72 9.20 3.72
N GLU A 23 -4.33 8.55 2.63
CA GLU A 23 -5.21 8.31 1.48
C GLU A 23 -6.37 7.36 1.80
N LEU A 24 -6.12 6.37 2.67
CA LEU A 24 -7.16 5.43 3.12
C LEU A 24 -7.96 5.93 4.32
N GLY A 25 -7.62 7.09 4.89
CA GLY A 25 -8.27 7.61 6.10
C GLY A 25 -8.10 6.74 7.35
N VAL A 26 -6.99 5.99 7.45
CA VAL A 26 -6.70 5.09 8.59
C VAL A 26 -5.54 5.63 9.44
N ASN A 27 -5.44 5.17 10.68
CA ASN A 27 -4.32 5.53 11.55
C ASN A 27 -2.98 4.96 10.99
N PRO A 28 -1.88 5.74 10.97
CA PRO A 28 -0.56 5.24 10.54
C PRO A 28 -0.09 3.98 11.29
N VAL A 29 -0.44 3.84 12.58
CA VAL A 29 -0.15 2.65 13.38
C VAL A 29 -0.85 1.42 12.81
N THR A 30 -2.07 1.57 12.29
CA THR A 30 -2.81 0.48 11.63
C THR A 30 -2.05 -0.02 10.40
N VAL A 31 -1.55 0.90 9.55
CA VAL A 31 -0.73 0.53 8.38
C VAL A 31 0.59 -0.12 8.81
N SER A 32 1.21 0.36 9.89
CA SER A 32 2.42 -0.25 10.45
C SER A 32 2.17 -1.70 10.87
N ARG A 33 1.05 -1.96 11.56
CA ARG A 33 0.63 -3.32 11.98
C ARG A 33 0.37 -4.24 10.79
N TRP A 34 -0.18 -3.73 9.70
CA TRP A 34 -0.28 -4.49 8.44
C TRP A 34 1.10 -4.84 7.89
N ALA A 35 2.00 -3.86 7.85
CA ALA A 35 3.33 -4.00 7.26
C ALA A 35 4.27 -4.91 8.09
N THR A 36 4.03 -5.05 9.39
CA THR A 36 4.76 -5.98 10.28
C THR A 36 4.10 -7.35 10.39
N GLY A 37 2.91 -7.54 9.81
CA GLY A 37 2.16 -8.80 9.89
C GLY A 37 1.44 -9.02 11.23
N GLN A 38 1.39 -8.01 12.10
CA GLN A 38 0.58 -8.05 13.33
C GLN A 38 -0.92 -8.01 13.05
N LEU A 39 -1.31 -7.45 11.90
CA LEU A 39 -2.67 -7.46 11.38
C LEU A 39 -2.63 -7.82 9.90
N GLU A 40 -3.67 -8.50 9.42
CA GLU A 40 -3.82 -8.76 7.99
C GLU A 40 -4.08 -7.47 7.22
N VAL A 41 -3.60 -7.42 5.98
CA VAL A 41 -3.88 -6.31 5.05
C VAL A 41 -5.34 -6.45 4.57
N PRO A 42 -6.23 -5.48 4.84
CA PRO A 42 -7.63 -5.59 4.42
C PRO A 42 -7.77 -5.63 2.91
N ARG A 43 -8.78 -6.37 2.42
CA ARG A 43 -9.02 -6.55 0.98
C ARG A 43 -9.17 -5.23 0.21
N TYR A 44 -9.78 -4.21 0.81
CA TYR A 44 -9.93 -2.90 0.15
C TYR A 44 -8.58 -2.20 -0.06
N ALA A 45 -7.65 -2.32 0.89
CA ALA A 45 -6.31 -1.74 0.77
C ALA A 45 -5.50 -2.46 -0.32
N VAL A 46 -5.65 -3.79 -0.41
CA VAL A 46 -5.05 -4.58 -1.50
C VAL A 46 -5.59 -4.15 -2.87
N ALA A 47 -6.92 -3.97 -2.99
CA ALA A 47 -7.54 -3.53 -4.23
C ALA A 47 -7.07 -2.13 -4.64
N TYR A 48 -7.01 -1.20 -3.69
CA TYR A 48 -6.52 0.16 -3.90
C TYR A 48 -5.09 0.18 -4.43
N LEU A 49 -4.18 -0.54 -3.77
CA LEU A 49 -2.77 -0.63 -4.21
C LEU A 49 -2.61 -1.30 -5.57
N ARG A 50 -3.47 -2.29 -5.90
CA ARG A 50 -3.46 -2.91 -7.23
C ARG A 50 -3.78 -1.88 -8.32
N VAL A 51 -4.80 -1.05 -8.11
CA VAL A 51 -5.17 0.01 -9.07
C VAL A 51 -4.06 1.03 -9.21
N LEU A 52 -3.47 1.49 -8.11
CA LEU A 52 -2.37 2.47 -8.15
C LEU A 52 -1.13 1.95 -8.89
N ARG A 53 -0.79 0.67 -8.71
CA ARG A 53 0.34 0.05 -9.43
C ARG A 53 0.10 -0.04 -10.93
N LEU A 54 -1.11 -0.44 -11.34
CA LEU A 54 -1.49 -0.45 -12.76
C LEU A 54 -1.44 0.97 -13.35
N ALA A 55 -1.97 1.96 -12.64
CA ALA A 55 -1.90 3.35 -13.07
C ALA A 55 -0.45 3.85 -13.17
N ALA A 56 0.42 3.53 -12.20
CA ALA A 56 1.84 3.89 -12.24
C ALA A 56 2.58 3.25 -13.43
N GLN A 57 2.23 2.01 -13.81
CA GLN A 57 2.79 1.35 -14.99
C GLN A 57 2.34 2.05 -16.28
N MET A 58 1.03 2.34 -16.42
CA MET A 58 0.49 3.01 -17.60
C MET A 58 1.03 4.44 -17.79
N LEU A 59 1.34 5.14 -16.70
CA LEU A 59 1.87 6.50 -16.72
C LEU A 59 3.41 6.56 -16.80
N GLY A 60 4.08 5.42 -16.61
CA GLY A 60 5.55 5.31 -16.58
C GLY A 60 6.17 4.75 -17.85
N GLU A 61 5.38 4.47 -18.89
CA GLU A 61 5.88 4.14 -20.23
C GLU A 61 6.28 5.45 -20.96
N GLU A 62 7.54 5.86 -20.79
CA GLU A 62 8.27 6.78 -21.70
C GLU A 62 9.41 6.03 -22.41
#